data_AF-A0A964NT08-F1
#
_entry.id   AF-A0A964NT08-F1
#
_cell.length_a   1.000
_cell.length_b   1.000
_cell.length_c   1.000
_cell.angle_alpha   90.00
_cell.angle_beta   90.00
_cell.angle_gamma   90.00
#
_symmetry.space_group_name_H-M   'P 1'
#
loop_
_entity.id
_entity.type
_entity.pdbx_description
1 polymer ?
#
loop_
_entity_poly.entity_id
_entity_poly.type
_entity_poly.pdbx_seq_one_letter_code
_entity_poly.pdbx_strand_id
1 'polypeptide(L)'
;MTLIIKGKARVDDQLNETTILWRYLDTAKFLDLIHNQRLFFIRGDQLEDKFEGAFTTSIRQAIDKSYEINKISFTAREWNSRLREKVFLNCWHANINDNMAMWKIYGRSENSIAITTTVQKLRDTINAARIPYELAIKKSKIREPLAKSKIVNQSVFRFICV
;
A
#
# COMPACT_ATOMS: atom_id res chain seq x y z
N MET A 1 -17.71 -20.22 17.16
CA MET A 1 -17.51 -20.83 15.83
C MET A 1 -17.16 -19.71 14.86
N THR A 2 -15.88 -19.40 14.69
CA THR A 2 -15.42 -18.31 13.82
C THR A 2 -15.58 -18.74 12.37
N LEU A 3 -16.48 -18.08 11.63
CA LEU A 3 -16.65 -18.28 10.20
C LEU A 3 -15.40 -17.73 9.50
N ILE A 4 -14.40 -18.57 9.23
CA ILE A 4 -13.24 -18.17 8.43
C ILE A 4 -13.69 -18.12 6.98
N ILE A 5 -14.12 -16.94 6.53
CA ILE A 5 -14.24 -16.66 5.10
C ILE A 5 -12.82 -16.73 4.56
N LYS A 6 -12.52 -17.77 3.78
CA LYS A 6 -11.23 -17.93 3.10
C LYS A 6 -11.09 -16.82 2.07
N GLY A 7 -10.61 -15.65 2.50
CA GLY A 7 -10.33 -14.53 1.62
C GLY A 7 -9.22 -14.94 0.66
N LYS A 8 -9.57 -15.28 -0.58
CA LYS A 8 -8.56 -15.35 -1.65
C LYS A 8 -8.10 -13.92 -1.91
N ALA A 9 -6.79 -13.73 -2.03
CA ALA A 9 -6.22 -12.45 -2.42
C ALA A 9 -6.79 -12.05 -3.80
N ARG A 10 -7.45 -10.89 -3.87
CA ARG A 10 -7.89 -10.32 -5.16
C ARG A 10 -6.70 -9.61 -5.80
N VAL A 11 -6.43 -9.85 -7.07
CA VAL A 11 -5.37 -9.16 -7.80
C VAL A 11 -6.02 -8.18 -8.77
N ASP A 12 -5.49 -6.96 -8.82
CA ASP A 12 -5.91 -5.93 -9.79
C ASP A 12 -5.60 -6.39 -11.22
N ASP A 13 -6.58 -6.25 -12.12
CA ASP A 13 -6.49 -6.69 -13.52
C ASP A 13 -5.32 -6.05 -14.28
N GLN A 14 -4.81 -4.92 -13.80
CA GLN A 14 -3.64 -4.22 -14.38
C GLN A 14 -2.29 -4.88 -14.03
N LEU A 15 -2.27 -5.94 -13.22
CA LEU A 15 -1.05 -6.62 -12.79
C LEU A 15 -0.94 -8.01 -13.42
N ASN A 16 0.18 -8.23 -14.12
CA ASN A 16 0.52 -9.56 -14.60
C ASN A 16 1.10 -10.40 -13.45
N GLU A 17 0.72 -11.68 -13.40
CA GLU A 17 1.26 -12.69 -12.48
C GLU A 17 2.80 -12.76 -12.44
N THR A 18 3.45 -12.53 -13.58
CA THR A 18 4.92 -12.55 -13.72
C THR A 18 5.60 -11.25 -13.31
N THR A 19 4.83 -10.19 -13.00
CA THR A 19 5.38 -8.89 -12.59
C THR A 19 6.28 -9.05 -11.37
N ILE A 20 7.54 -8.61 -11.50
CA ILE A 20 8.52 -8.63 -10.41
C ILE A 20 8.20 -7.50 -9.43
N LEU A 21 8.16 -7.86 -8.15
CA LEU A 21 7.92 -6.98 -7.02
C LEU A 21 9.17 -6.90 -6.17
N TRP A 22 9.63 -5.68 -5.91
CA TRP A 22 10.78 -5.35 -5.07
C TRP A 22 10.33 -4.77 -3.74
N ARG A 23 10.95 -5.20 -2.64
CA ARG A 23 10.78 -4.55 -1.34
C ARG A 23 12.13 -4.29 -0.69
N TYR A 24 12.39 -3.02 -0.45
CA TYR A 24 13.62 -2.51 0.15
C TYR A 24 13.41 -2.38 1.65
N LEU A 25 14.34 -2.93 2.43
CA LEU A 25 14.27 -3.03 3.88
C LEU A 25 15.62 -2.60 4.47
N ASP A 26 15.57 -1.94 5.63
CA ASP A 26 16.72 -1.89 6.51
C ASP A 26 17.01 -3.27 7.10
N THR A 27 18.21 -3.46 7.65
CA THR A 27 18.64 -4.74 8.22
C THR A 27 17.69 -5.23 9.33
N ALA A 28 17.19 -4.33 10.17
CA ALA A 28 16.30 -4.69 11.29
C ALA A 28 14.97 -5.25 10.78
N LYS A 29 14.33 -4.60 9.79
CA LYS A 29 13.09 -5.09 9.16
C LYS A 29 13.30 -6.41 8.42
N PHE A 30 14.47 -6.61 7.81
CA PHE A 30 14.77 -7.88 7.16
C PHE A 30 14.91 -9.03 8.16
N LEU A 31 15.62 -8.79 9.27
CA LEU A 31 15.76 -9.76 10.36
C LEU A 31 14.40 -10.08 10.99
N ASP A 32 13.57 -9.06 11.23
CA ASP A 32 12.19 -9.22 11.71
C ASP A 32 11.36 -10.11 10.77
N LEU A 33 11.44 -9.86 9.46
CA LEU A 33 10.72 -10.64 8.45
C LEU A 33 11.12 -12.13 8.48
N ILE A 34 12.42 -12.45 8.52
CA ILE A 34 12.89 -13.84 8.52
C ILE A 34 12.57 -14.54 9.83
N HIS A 35 12.80 -13.87 10.96
CA HIS A 35 12.57 -14.44 12.28
C HIS A 35 11.09 -14.71 12.52
N ASN A 36 10.23 -13.74 12.20
CA ASN A 36 8.81 -13.83 12.50
C ASN A 36 7.99 -14.46 11.38
N GLN A 37 8.55 -14.60 10.18
CA GLN A 37 7.88 -15.15 8.99
C GLN A 37 6.53 -14.49 8.71
N ARG A 38 6.44 -13.17 8.94
CA ARG A 38 5.21 -12.39 8.85
C ARG A 38 5.45 -11.12 8.05
N LEU A 39 4.45 -10.74 7.26
CA LEU A 39 4.44 -9.43 6.61
C LEU A 39 3.89 -8.38 7.57
N PHE A 40 4.68 -7.36 7.87
CA PHE A 40 4.22 -6.19 8.59
C PHE A 40 3.34 -5.29 7.71
N PHE A 41 2.20 -4.82 8.24
CA PHE A 41 1.34 -3.85 7.60
C PHE A 41 1.28 -2.57 8.42
N ILE A 42 1.55 -1.42 7.79
CA ILE A 42 1.43 -0.10 8.40
C ILE A 42 0.00 0.40 8.27
N ARG A 43 -0.54 1.07 9.29
CA ARG A 43 -1.84 1.74 9.15
C ARG A 43 -1.71 2.95 8.23
N GLY A 44 -2.75 3.22 7.44
CA GLY A 44 -2.78 4.32 6.50
C GLY A 44 -2.54 5.68 7.15
N ASP A 45 -3.00 5.90 8.38
CA ASP A 45 -2.80 7.13 9.14
C ASP A 45 -1.34 7.36 9.57
N GLN A 46 -0.52 6.30 9.65
CA GLN A 46 0.88 6.33 10.04
C GLN A 46 1.86 6.53 8.88
N LEU A 47 1.36 6.64 7.64
CA LEU A 47 2.18 6.98 6.50
C LEU A 47 2.80 8.38 6.63
N GLU A 48 4.04 8.52 6.16
CA GLU A 48 4.76 9.81 6.14
C GLU A 48 4.09 10.83 5.21
N ASP A 49 3.54 10.37 4.08
CA ASP A 49 2.78 11.22 3.16
C ASP A 49 1.34 11.39 3.65
N LYS A 50 1.02 12.59 4.15
CA LYS A 50 -0.32 12.94 4.65
C LYS A 50 -1.39 13.01 3.55
N PHE A 51 -0.99 13.10 2.28
CA PHE A 51 -1.90 13.13 1.14
C PHE A 51 -2.13 11.73 0.56
N GLU A 52 -1.38 10.72 1.00
CA GLU A 52 -1.58 9.36 0.55
C GLU A 52 -2.90 8.80 1.11
N GLY A 53 -3.77 8.37 0.19
CA GLY A 53 -5.15 7.97 0.49
C GLY A 53 -6.15 9.12 0.56
N ALA A 54 -5.78 10.34 0.15
CA ALA A 54 -6.70 11.46 0.06
C ALA A 54 -7.76 11.25 -1.04
N PHE A 55 -8.98 11.75 -0.80
CA PHE A 55 -10.02 11.77 -1.82
C PHE A 55 -9.67 12.71 -2.97
N THR A 56 -10.12 12.37 -4.18
CA THR A 56 -10.08 13.30 -5.31
C THR A 56 -10.98 14.51 -5.03
N THR A 57 -10.69 15.64 -5.68
CA THR A 57 -11.50 16.86 -5.54
C THR A 57 -12.98 16.62 -5.81
N SER A 58 -13.31 15.83 -6.83
CA SER A 58 -14.69 15.49 -7.17
C SER A 58 -15.40 14.69 -6.06
N ILE A 59 -14.72 13.68 -5.50
CA ILE A 59 -15.26 12.88 -4.40
C ILE A 59 -15.42 13.74 -3.15
N ARG A 60 -14.40 14.55 -2.82
CA ARG A 60 -14.45 15.46 -1.68
C ARG A 60 -15.64 16.42 -1.78
N GLN A 61 -15.81 17.08 -2.93
CA GLN A 61 -16.94 17.98 -3.16
C GLN A 61 -18.29 17.28 -3.10
N ALA A 62 -18.39 16.05 -3.61
CA ALA A 62 -19.63 15.27 -3.54
C ALA A 62 -20.00 14.91 -2.09
N ILE A 63 -19.00 14.56 -1.28
CA ILE A 63 -19.18 14.28 0.16
C ILE A 63 -19.58 15.56 0.89
N ASP A 64 -18.85 16.67 0.68
CA ASP A 64 -19.12 17.93 1.36
C ASP A 64 -20.53 18.46 1.01
N LYS A 65 -20.95 18.39 -0.26
CA LYS A 65 -22.35 18.71 -0.66
C LYS A 65 -23.39 17.81 0.01
N SER A 66 -23.10 16.52 0.15
CA SER A 66 -24.01 15.58 0.81
C SER A 66 -24.14 15.86 2.32
N TYR A 67 -23.07 16.36 2.93
CA TYR A 67 -23.06 16.80 4.32
C TYR A 67 -23.88 18.10 4.50
N GLU A 68 -23.72 19.09 3.61
CA GLU A 68 -24.48 20.35 3.64
C GLU A 68 -26.00 20.14 3.57
N ILE A 69 -26.46 19.15 2.81
CA ILE A 69 -27.89 18.78 2.70
C ILE A 69 -28.33 17.73 3.74
N ASN A 70 -27.53 17.48 4.78
CA ASN A 70 -27.79 16.54 5.87
C ASN A 70 -28.09 15.09 5.44
N LYS A 71 -27.58 14.64 4.28
CA LYS A 71 -27.69 13.23 3.85
C LYS A 71 -26.67 12.32 4.51
N ILE A 72 -25.57 12.89 5.00
CA ILE A 72 -24.51 12.17 5.73
C ILE A 72 -24.11 12.99 6.96
N SER A 73 -23.55 12.30 7.98
CA SER A 73 -23.24 12.91 9.28
C SER A 73 -21.75 13.23 9.47
N PHE A 74 -20.96 13.20 8.41
CA PHE A 74 -19.51 13.44 8.47
C PHE A 74 -19.04 14.21 7.25
N THR A 75 -18.05 15.07 7.45
CA THR A 75 -17.35 15.78 6.39
C THR A 75 -16.42 14.86 5.61
N ALA A 76 -15.97 15.30 4.42
CA ALA A 76 -14.96 14.55 3.67
C ALA A 76 -13.66 14.35 4.45
N ARG A 77 -13.29 15.33 5.28
CA ARG A 77 -12.08 15.26 6.11
C ARG A 77 -12.21 14.18 7.18
N GLU A 78 -13.30 14.16 7.93
CA GLU A 78 -13.53 13.17 8.98
C GLU A 78 -13.62 11.76 8.40
N TRP A 79 -14.31 11.62 7.25
CA TRP A 79 -14.37 10.34 6.57
C TRP A 79 -12.98 9.87 6.14
N ASN A 80 -12.18 10.74 5.52
CA ASN A 80 -10.83 10.38 5.08
C ASN A 80 -9.94 9.96 6.28
N SER A 81 -9.99 10.69 7.39
CA SER A 81 -9.25 10.33 8.61
C SER A 81 -9.63 8.94 9.12
N ARG A 82 -10.94 8.69 9.27
CA ARG A 82 -11.46 7.39 9.75
C ARG A 82 -11.14 6.24 8.80
N LEU A 83 -11.06 6.50 7.49
CA LEU A 83 -10.63 5.49 6.52
C LEU A 83 -9.15 5.19 6.68
N ARG A 84 -8.28 6.19 6.81
CA ARG A 84 -6.83 5.98 6.96
C ARG A 84 -6.48 5.15 8.20
N GLU A 85 -7.28 5.21 9.26
CA GLU A 85 -7.12 4.37 10.46
C GLU A 85 -7.53 2.90 10.26
N LYS A 86 -8.34 2.61 9.24
CA LYS A 86 -8.93 1.29 8.97
C LYS A 86 -8.31 0.56 7.78
N VAL A 87 -7.41 1.21 7.05
CA VAL A 87 -6.69 0.63 5.91
C VAL A 87 -5.24 0.36 6.32
N PHE A 88 -4.75 -0.82 5.98
CA PHE A 88 -3.45 -1.35 6.35
C PHE A 88 -2.65 -1.73 5.10
N LEU A 89 -1.35 -1.41 5.13
CA LEU A 89 -0.57 -1.26 3.92
C LEU A 89 0.74 -2.03 3.98
N ASN A 90 1.09 -2.72 2.89
CA ASN A 90 2.34 -3.45 2.74
C ASN A 90 2.95 -3.18 1.36
N CYS A 91 3.85 -2.19 1.30
CA CYS A 91 4.39 -1.63 0.06
C CYS A 91 5.50 -2.46 -0.59
N TRP A 92 5.27 -2.78 -1.86
CA TRP A 92 6.26 -3.29 -2.82
C TRP A 92 6.42 -2.28 -3.96
N HIS A 93 7.43 -2.43 -4.80
CA HIS A 93 7.68 -1.64 -6.01
C HIS A 93 7.78 -2.55 -7.24
N ALA A 94 6.98 -2.31 -8.27
CA ALA A 94 6.98 -3.13 -9.47
C ALA A 94 7.97 -2.57 -10.46
N ASN A 95 9.02 -3.34 -10.75
CA ASN A 95 10.04 -2.93 -11.69
C ASN A 95 10.83 -4.14 -12.18
N ILE A 96 11.42 -3.99 -13.37
CA ILE A 96 12.32 -5.01 -13.93
C ILE A 96 13.65 -4.97 -13.17
N ASN A 97 14.17 -3.76 -12.93
CA ASN A 97 15.44 -3.53 -12.25
C ASN A 97 15.26 -2.85 -10.89
N ASP A 98 16.32 -2.79 -10.11
CA ASP A 98 16.32 -2.08 -8.84
C ASP A 98 16.22 -0.53 -9.04
N ASN A 99 16.19 0.21 -7.93
CA ASN A 99 15.95 1.64 -7.95
C ASN A 99 16.66 2.34 -6.78
N MET A 100 17.61 3.22 -7.10
CA MET A 100 18.40 3.98 -6.13
C MET A 100 17.58 4.88 -5.20
N ALA A 101 16.49 5.50 -5.67
CA ALA A 101 15.66 6.32 -4.79
C ALA A 101 14.96 5.47 -3.73
N MET A 102 14.55 4.25 -4.09
CA MET A 102 13.90 3.32 -3.17
C MET A 102 14.85 2.83 -2.08
N TRP A 103 16.11 2.55 -2.43
CA TRP A 103 17.18 2.28 -1.46
C TRP A 103 17.34 3.42 -0.46
N LYS A 104 17.39 4.67 -0.95
CA LYS A 104 17.52 5.86 -0.10
C LYS A 104 16.33 6.05 0.85
N ILE A 105 15.10 5.86 0.36
CA ILE A 105 13.88 6.10 1.15
C ILE A 105 13.62 4.98 2.16
N TYR A 106 13.77 3.72 1.76
CA TYR A 106 13.32 2.56 2.54
C TYR A 106 14.45 1.73 3.16
N GLY A 107 15.62 1.68 2.52
CA GLY A 107 16.78 0.98 3.05
C GLY A 107 17.40 1.69 4.25
N ARG A 108 17.56 3.02 4.17
CA ARG A 108 18.00 3.91 5.28
C ARG A 108 19.33 3.55 5.96
N SER A 109 20.07 2.55 5.46
CA SER A 109 21.32 2.06 6.03
C SER A 109 22.24 1.47 4.95
N GLU A 110 23.54 1.35 5.23
CA GLU A 110 24.49 0.74 4.28
C GLU A 110 24.21 -0.75 4.05
N ASN A 111 23.73 -1.45 5.08
CA ASN A 111 23.40 -2.88 5.04
C ASN A 111 21.93 -3.15 4.72
N SER A 112 21.34 -2.27 3.92
CA SER A 112 19.97 -2.44 3.43
C SER A 112 19.90 -3.66 2.52
N ILE A 113 18.72 -4.29 2.48
CA ILE A 113 18.48 -5.46 1.65
C ILE A 113 17.23 -5.23 0.80
N ALA A 114 17.28 -5.66 -0.45
CA ALA A 114 16.12 -5.75 -1.29
C ALA A 114 15.74 -7.22 -1.47
N ILE A 115 14.46 -7.53 -1.26
CA ILE A 115 13.88 -8.83 -1.56
C ILE A 115 13.00 -8.71 -2.80
N THR A 116 12.94 -9.78 -3.59
CA THR A 116 12.12 -9.83 -4.79
C THR A 116 11.17 -11.02 -4.78
N THR A 117 10.01 -10.83 -5.39
CA THR A 117 9.02 -11.89 -5.62
C THR A 117 8.24 -11.59 -6.90
N THR A 118 7.24 -12.41 -7.23
CA THR A 118 6.28 -12.11 -8.29
C THR A 118 4.88 -11.92 -7.71
N VAL A 119 3.99 -11.26 -8.45
CA VAL A 119 2.57 -11.12 -8.08
C VAL A 119 1.95 -12.49 -7.79
N GLN A 120 2.24 -13.50 -8.63
CA GLN A 120 1.79 -14.88 -8.43
C GLN A 120 2.26 -15.45 -7.09
N LYS A 121 3.57 -15.43 -6.83
CA LYS A 121 4.15 -16.00 -5.60
C LYS A 121 3.60 -15.32 -4.35
N LEU A 122 3.44 -14.01 -4.38
CA LEU A 122 2.86 -13.24 -3.27
C LEU A 122 1.39 -13.61 -3.04
N ARG A 123 0.58 -13.65 -4.11
CA ARG A 123 -0.83 -14.09 -4.05
C ARG A 123 -0.94 -15.48 -3.46
N ASP A 124 -0.12 -16.41 -3.94
CA ASP A 124 -0.18 -17.81 -3.53
C ASP A 124 0.23 -17.98 -2.05
N THR A 125 1.23 -17.20 -1.60
CA THR A 125 1.62 -17.11 -0.18
C THR A 125 0.48 -16.60 0.69
N ILE A 126 -0.21 -15.54 0.26
CA ILE A 126 -1.36 -14.98 0.98
C ILE A 126 -2.50 -16.00 1.07
N ASN A 127 -2.82 -16.65 -0.04
CA ASN A 127 -3.87 -17.67 -0.10
C ASN A 127 -3.56 -18.86 0.83
N ALA A 128 -2.29 -19.28 0.88
CA ALA A 128 -1.81 -20.35 1.74
C ALA A 128 -1.89 -19.98 3.24
N ALA A 129 -1.70 -18.70 3.59
CA ALA A 129 -1.77 -18.21 4.97
C ALA A 129 -3.17 -18.28 5.60
N ARG A 130 -4.24 -18.46 4.79
CA ARG A 130 -5.64 -18.63 5.24
C ARG A 130 -6.09 -17.55 6.24
N ILE A 131 -5.69 -16.30 5.99
CA ILE A 131 -6.03 -15.21 6.89
C ILE A 131 -7.54 -14.89 6.87
N PRO A 132 -8.11 -14.37 7.97
CA PRO A 132 -9.54 -14.05 8.06
C PRO A 132 -9.90 -12.68 7.49
N TYR A 133 -8.94 -11.97 6.89
CA TYR A 133 -9.12 -10.62 6.34
C TYR A 133 -9.13 -10.65 4.82
N GLU A 134 -9.90 -9.75 4.20
CA GLU A 134 -9.87 -9.58 2.74
C GLU A 134 -8.57 -8.89 2.33
N LEU A 135 -7.66 -9.61 1.67
CA LEU A 135 -6.49 -9.04 1.02
C LEU A 135 -6.73 -8.81 -0.47
N ALA A 136 -6.11 -7.76 -0.97
CA ALA A 136 -5.96 -7.53 -2.38
C ALA A 136 -4.54 -7.05 -2.74
N ILE A 137 -4.16 -7.18 -4.00
CA ILE A 137 -2.89 -6.70 -4.52
C ILE A 137 -3.27 -5.69 -5.59
N LYS A 138 -3.20 -4.41 -5.23
CA LYS A 138 -3.65 -3.31 -6.09
C LYS A 138 -2.51 -2.44 -6.55
N LYS A 139 -2.64 -1.96 -7.79
CA LYS A 139 -1.70 -0.98 -8.35
C LYS A 139 -2.18 0.42 -7.99
N SER A 140 -1.49 1.08 -7.06
CA SER A 140 -1.76 2.48 -6.74
C SER A 140 -1.17 3.41 -7.80
N LYS A 141 -1.93 4.45 -8.18
CA LYS A 141 -1.46 5.56 -9.01
C LYS A 141 -1.14 6.74 -8.10
N ILE A 142 0.12 7.14 -8.03
CA ILE A 142 0.50 8.39 -7.38
C ILE A 142 0.02 9.54 -8.26
N ARG A 143 -0.77 10.45 -7.68
CA ARG A 143 -1.03 11.77 -8.28
C ARG A 143 -0.10 12.75 -7.58
N GLU A 144 0.93 13.21 -8.28
CA GLU A 144 1.77 14.30 -7.77
C GLU A 144 0.90 15.55 -7.56
N PRO A 145 0.94 16.20 -6.38
CA PRO A 145 0.46 17.56 -6.27
C PRO A 145 1.45 18.48 -7.00
N LEU A 146 0.91 19.40 -7.79
CA LEU A 146 1.63 20.42 -8.54
C LEU A 146 2.75 21.08 -7.70
N ALA A 147 3.97 21.01 -8.26
CA ALA A 147 5.12 21.92 -8.10
C ALA A 147 6.25 21.56 -7.10
N LYS A 148 7.46 21.52 -7.68
CA LYS A 148 8.81 21.77 -7.11
C LYS A 148 9.60 20.61 -6.47
N SER A 149 9.87 19.55 -7.22
CA SER A 149 11.24 19.00 -7.30
C SER A 149 11.41 18.07 -8.49
N LYS A 150 12.28 18.46 -9.43
CA LYS A 150 12.61 17.75 -10.67
C LYS A 150 13.42 16.44 -10.49
N ILE A 151 13.33 15.75 -9.36
CA ILE A 151 14.28 14.67 -9.01
C ILE A 151 13.67 13.27 -8.92
N VAL A 152 12.34 13.09 -8.87
CA VAL A 152 11.77 11.74 -8.74
C VAL A 152 10.72 11.51 -9.81
N ASN A 153 11.17 11.45 -11.06
CA ASN A 153 10.38 10.87 -12.14
C ASN A 153 10.43 9.33 -12.00
N GLN A 154 9.89 8.83 -10.91
CA GLN A 154 9.84 7.40 -10.63
C GLN A 154 8.46 7.10 -10.11
N SER A 155 7.74 6.32 -10.90
CA SER A 155 6.55 5.60 -10.52
C SER A 155 6.84 4.79 -9.25
N VAL A 156 6.73 5.41 -8.07
CA VAL A 156 6.78 4.67 -6.80
C VAL A 156 5.48 3.87 -6.78
N PHE A 157 5.53 2.65 -7.28
CA PHE A 157 4.43 1.73 -7.08
C PHE A 157 4.44 1.45 -5.58
N ARG A 158 3.36 1.79 -4.89
CA ARG A 158 3.10 1.38 -3.50
C ARG A 158 2.01 0.33 -3.59
N PHE A 159 2.40 -0.94 -3.53
CA PHE A 159 1.42 -2.01 -3.41
C PHE A 159 0.79 -2.00 -2.03
N ILE A 160 -0.50 -2.16 -1.95
CA ILE A 160 -1.26 -2.22 -0.70
C ILE A 160 -2.49 -3.06 -0.98
N CYS A 161 -2.84 -3.98 -0.09
CA CYS A 161 -4.14 -4.04 0.62
C CYS A 161 -3.87 -4.74 1.97
N VAL A 162 -4.64 -4.66 3.06
CA VAL A 162 -6.10 -4.62 3.30
C VAL A 162 -6.61 -3.24 3.66
#